data_AF-A0A7J2T7Y1-F1
#
_entry.id   AF-A0A7J2T7Y1-F1
#
_cell.length_a   1.000
_cell.length_b   1.000
_cell.length_c   1.000
_cell.angle_alpha   90.00
_cell.angle_beta   90.00
_cell.angle_gamma   90.00
#
_symmetry.space_group_name_H-M   'P 1'
#
loop_
_entity.id
_entity.type
_entity.pdbx_description
1 polymer ?
#
loop_
_entity_poly.entity_id
_entity_poly.type
_entity_poly.pdbx_seq_one_letter_code
_entity_poly.pdbx_strand_id
1 'polypeptide(L)'
;MTYAGFNLTNTNPAEENHRVLGATDVYLVELEKLSQHEEIDAQLLESIINEIESSRILERAIVADKNTNIIVDGEHRYAALKRLGCRIIPVIYVDYNSP
;
A
#
# COMPACT_ATOMS: atom_id res chain seq x y z
N MET A 1 -22.21 -21.45 2.59
CA MET A 1 -20.94 -21.30 3.33
C MET A 1 -20.77 -19.81 3.57
N THR A 2 -21.12 -19.36 4.77
CA THR A 2 -21.23 -17.94 5.13
C THR A 2 -19.86 -17.47 5.61
N TYR A 3 -19.29 -16.44 4.97
CA TYR A 3 -18.07 -15.80 5.45
C TYR A 3 -18.37 -15.09 6.78
N ALA A 4 -17.58 -15.40 7.80
CA ALA A 4 -17.69 -14.82 9.13
C ALA A 4 -17.48 -13.31 9.07
N GLY A 5 -18.38 -12.56 9.71
CA GLY A 5 -18.38 -11.11 9.77
C GLY A 5 -17.15 -10.57 10.49
N PHE A 6 -16.52 -9.57 9.88
CA PHE A 6 -15.55 -8.71 10.52
C PHE A 6 -16.34 -7.70 11.38
N ASN A 7 -16.49 -7.99 12.68
CA ASN A 7 -17.18 -7.11 13.62
C ASN A 7 -16.27 -5.92 13.98
N LEU A 8 -16.61 -4.74 13.49
CA LEU A 8 -16.11 -3.48 14.04
C LEU A 8 -16.91 -3.17 15.32
N THR A 9 -16.48 -3.72 16.46
CA THR A 9 -17.04 -3.32 17.74
C THR A 9 -16.56 -1.92 18.08
N ASN A 10 -17.48 -0.96 17.92
CA ASN A 10 -17.74 0.15 18.83
C ASN A 10 -16.64 0.39 19.90
N THR A 11 -15.75 1.34 19.67
CA THR A 11 -14.83 1.83 20.70
C THR A 11 -15.17 3.27 21.08
N ASN A 12 -15.43 3.42 22.37
CA ASN A 12 -15.79 4.63 23.11
C ASN A 12 -14.70 5.73 22.94
N PRO A 13 -15.06 7.02 22.72
CA PRO A 13 -14.09 8.11 22.46
C PRO A 13 -13.21 8.52 23.67
N ALA A 14 -13.03 7.67 24.67
CA ALA A 14 -12.30 7.98 25.91
C ALA A 14 -11.05 7.11 26.18
N GLU A 15 -10.70 6.18 25.29
CA GLU A 15 -9.46 5.37 25.42
C GLU A 15 -8.41 5.81 24.41
N GLU A 16 -7.98 7.06 24.56
CA GLU A 16 -6.74 7.58 23.98
C GLU A 16 -5.61 7.40 25.00
N ASN A 17 -4.38 7.19 24.51
CA ASN A 17 -3.09 7.15 25.22
C ASN A 17 -2.37 5.80 25.34
N HIS A 18 -2.21 5.11 24.22
CA HIS A 18 -0.95 4.40 23.94
C HIS A 18 -0.43 4.85 22.56
N ARG A 19 0.42 5.88 22.54
CA ARG A 19 1.13 6.29 21.31
C ARG A 19 2.15 5.21 20.97
N VAL A 20 1.73 4.23 20.17
CA VAL A 20 2.64 3.49 19.31
C VAL A 20 3.26 4.53 18.39
N LEU A 21 4.59 4.68 18.41
CA LEU A 21 5.29 5.62 17.54
C LEU A 21 4.90 5.33 16.07
N GLY A 22 4.08 6.20 15.48
CA GLY A 22 3.75 6.23 14.04
C GLY A 22 2.89 5.07 13.53
N ALA A 23 1.72 4.81 14.12
CA ALA A 23 0.75 3.93 13.50
C ALA A 23 0.19 4.60 12.22
N THR A 24 0.68 4.18 11.06
CA THR A 24 0.16 4.64 9.77
C THR A 24 -0.83 3.60 9.24
N ASP A 25 -2.06 4.04 8.96
CA ASP A 25 -3.09 3.17 8.38
C ASP A 25 -2.68 2.67 6.98
N VAL A 26 -2.92 1.38 6.74
CA VAL A 26 -2.70 0.74 5.44
C VAL A 26 -4.06 0.43 4.82
N TYR A 27 -4.24 0.85 3.58
CA TYR A 27 -5.46 0.71 2.80
C TYR A 27 -5.27 -0.31 1.68
N LEU A 28 -6.31 -1.09 1.38
CA LEU A 28 -6.35 -1.94 0.20
C LEU A 28 -7.01 -1.18 -0.94
N VAL A 29 -6.22 -0.84 -1.96
CA VAL A 29 -6.63 0.05 -3.05
C VAL A 29 -6.53 -0.68 -4.39
N GLU A 30 -7.46 -0.39 -5.29
CA GLU A 30 -7.38 -0.86 -6.67
C GLU A 30 -6.15 -0.27 -7.36
N LEU A 31 -5.32 -1.13 -7.93
CA LEU A 31 -4.06 -0.75 -8.57
C LEU A 31 -4.25 0.30 -9.68
N GLU A 32 -5.37 0.23 -10.40
CA GLU A 32 -5.70 1.15 -11.49
C GLU A 32 -6.03 2.58 -11.03
N LYS A 33 -6.27 2.80 -9.73
CA LYS A 33 -6.53 4.14 -9.18
C LYS A 33 -5.25 4.96 -8.94
N LEU A 34 -4.10 4.31 -8.89
CA LEU A 34 -2.82 4.96 -8.64
C LEU A 34 -2.15 5.37 -9.95
N SER A 35 -1.46 6.51 -9.91
CA SER A 35 -0.72 7.05 -11.05
C SER A 35 0.79 7.01 -10.80
N GLN A 36 1.54 6.45 -11.74
CA GLN A 36 3.01 6.50 -11.78
C GLN A 36 3.46 7.81 -12.43
N HIS A 37 4.64 8.29 -12.05
CA HIS A 37 5.24 9.51 -12.58
C HIS A 37 6.73 9.37 -12.94
N GLU A 38 7.39 8.26 -12.62
CA GLU A 38 8.79 8.00 -12.97
C GLU A 38 8.94 6.83 -13.98
N GLU A 39 10.15 6.73 -14.53
CA GLU A 39 10.54 5.59 -15.38
C GLU A 39 11.00 4.41 -14.51
N ILE A 40 10.61 3.20 -14.92
CA ILE A 40 10.96 1.97 -14.20
C ILE A 40 12.26 1.39 -14.75
N ASP A 41 13.24 1.20 -13.86
CA ASP A 41 14.44 0.41 -14.15
C ASP A 41 14.10 -1.08 -14.26
N ALA A 42 14.40 -1.67 -15.42
CA ALA A 42 14.02 -3.05 -15.72
C ALA A 42 14.75 -4.09 -14.86
N GLN A 43 16.01 -3.84 -14.48
CA GLN A 43 16.78 -4.81 -13.69
C GLN A 43 16.27 -4.85 -12.25
N LEU A 44 16.00 -3.68 -11.66
CA LEU A 44 15.42 -3.55 -10.34
C LEU A 44 14.01 -4.14 -10.29
N LEU A 45 13.19 -3.90 -11.33
CA LEU A 45 11.86 -4.49 -11.43
C LEU A 45 11.89 -6.02 -11.38
N GLU A 46 12.74 -6.66 -12.19
CA GLU A 46 12.84 -8.12 -12.20
C GLU A 46 13.37 -8.65 -10.85
N SER A 47 14.28 -7.93 -10.19
CA SER A 47 14.72 -8.30 -8.84
C SER A 47 13.57 -8.29 -7.84
N ILE A 48 12.74 -7.25 -7.85
CA ILE A 48 11.59 -7.11 -6.94
C ILE A 48 10.53 -8.18 -7.24
N ILE A 49 10.26 -8.47 -8.52
CA ILE A 49 9.34 -9.54 -8.91
C ILE A 49 9.80 -10.88 -8.31
N ASN A 50 11.08 -11.24 -8.50
CA ASN A 50 11.64 -12.48 -7.98
C ASN A 50 11.58 -12.56 -6.45
N GLU A 51 11.84 -11.45 -5.75
CA GLU A 51 11.74 -11.37 -4.30
C GLU A 51 10.31 -11.60 -3.81
N ILE A 52 9.32 -10.96 -4.43
CA ILE A 52 7.90 -11.13 -4.08
C ILE A 52 7.42 -12.55 -4.43
N GLU A 53 7.81 -13.11 -5.57
CA GLU A 53 7.39 -14.46 -5.97
C GLU A 53 7.93 -15.55 -5.05
N SER A 54 9.19 -15.40 -4.62
CA SER A 54 9.87 -16.36 -3.74
C SER A 54 9.40 -16.28 -2.29
N SER A 55 9.21 -15.06 -1.76
CA SER A 55 8.79 -14.85 -0.38
C SER A 55 7.27 -14.89 -0.20
N ARG A 56 6.50 -14.57 -1.24
CA ARG A 56 5.06 -14.26 -1.20
C ARG A 56 4.71 -13.08 -0.30
N ILE A 57 5.68 -12.23 -0.01
CA ILE A 57 5.56 -11.09 0.88
C ILE A 57 5.88 -9.82 0.10
N LEU A 58 5.06 -8.80 0.28
CA LEU A 58 5.43 -7.43 -0.03
C LEU A 58 5.87 -6.76 1.27
N GLU A 59 7.17 -6.52 1.43
CA GLU A 59 7.71 -6.00 2.70
C GLU A 59 7.23 -4.59 3.03
N ARG A 60 6.98 -3.76 2.01
CA ARG A 60 6.60 -2.36 2.15
C ARG A 60 5.45 -2.00 1.24
N ALA A 61 4.42 -1.38 1.82
CA ALA A 61 3.30 -0.82 1.07
C ALA A 61 3.76 0.24 0.05
N ILE A 62 2.88 0.54 -0.91
CA ILE A 62 3.04 1.68 -1.80
C ILE A 62 2.69 2.95 -1.02
N VAL A 63 3.44 4.03 -1.19
CA VAL A 63 3.08 5.33 -0.61
C VAL A 63 2.49 6.20 -1.71
N ALA A 64 1.31 6.74 -1.48
CA ALA A 64 0.64 7.61 -2.45
C ALA A 64 0.13 8.88 -1.78
N ASP A 65 0.06 9.97 -2.53
CA ASP A 65 -0.60 11.19 -2.08
C ASP A 65 -2.11 10.98 -2.03
N LYS A 66 -2.72 11.30 -0.89
CA LYS A 66 -4.15 11.08 -0.63
C LYS A 66 -5.07 11.91 -1.51
N ASN A 67 -4.58 13.04 -2.03
CA ASN A 67 -5.40 13.99 -2.80
C ASN A 67 -5.37 13.67 -4.30
N THR A 68 -4.25 13.16 -4.81
CA THR A 68 -4.01 12.96 -6.24
C THR A 68 -3.93 11.49 -6.65
N ASN A 69 -3.74 10.56 -5.71
CA ASN A 69 -3.37 9.15 -5.96
C ASN A 69 -2.08 8.98 -6.78
N ILE A 70 -1.23 10.00 -6.84
CA ILE A 70 0.11 9.89 -7.40
C ILE A 70 0.96 9.09 -6.41
N ILE A 71 1.69 8.11 -6.93
CA ILE A 71 2.64 7.32 -6.16
C ILE A 71 3.80 8.24 -5.77
N VAL A 72 4.06 8.35 -4.47
CA VAL A 72 5.18 9.11 -3.91
C VAL A 72 6.40 8.20 -3.72
N ASP A 73 6.17 6.95 -3.30
CA ASP A 73 7.22 5.94 -3.20
C ASP A 73 6.69 4.54 -3.58
N GLY A 74 7.55 3.76 -4.22
CA GLY A 74 7.27 2.36 -4.55
C GLY A 74 6.84 2.10 -5.98
N GLU A 75 7.24 2.92 -6.95
CA GLU A 75 6.86 2.72 -8.36
C GLU A 75 7.29 1.34 -8.91
N HIS A 76 8.50 0.87 -8.62
CA HIS A 76 8.93 -0.48 -9.03
C HIS A 76 8.11 -1.57 -8.34
N ARG A 77 7.69 -1.36 -7.08
CA ARG A 77 6.81 -2.30 -6.36
C ARG A 77 5.42 -2.33 -6.99
N TYR A 78 4.88 -1.17 -7.34
CA TYR A 78 3.64 -1.06 -8.10
C TYR A 78 3.72 -1.81 -9.44
N ALA A 79 4.79 -1.57 -10.21
CA ALA A 79 5.01 -2.21 -11.49
C ALA A 79 5.17 -3.74 -11.35
N ALA A 80 5.87 -4.20 -10.31
CA ALA A 80 6.01 -5.62 -10.00
C ALA A 80 4.64 -6.26 -9.69
N LEU A 81 3.85 -5.65 -8.79
CA LEU A 81 2.51 -6.14 -8.44
C LEU A 81 1.57 -6.15 -9.66
N LYS A 82 1.66 -5.14 -10.52
CA LYS A 82 0.91 -5.11 -11.79
C LYS A 82 1.30 -6.27 -12.70
N ARG A 83 2.59 -6.56 -12.82
CA ARG A 83 3.12 -7.66 -13.66
C ARG A 83 2.78 -9.04 -13.10
N LEU A 84 2.69 -9.15 -11.78
CA LEU A 84 2.22 -10.33 -11.05
C LEU A 84 0.70 -10.51 -11.09
N GLY A 85 -0.04 -9.58 -11.69
CA GLY A 85 -1.49 -9.68 -11.87
C GLY A 85 -2.31 -9.28 -10.64
N CYS A 86 -1.72 -8.56 -9.68
CA CYS A 86 -2.45 -8.04 -8.54
C CYS A 86 -3.43 -6.93 -8.97
N ARG A 87 -4.68 -7.00 -8.49
CA ARG A 87 -5.70 -5.96 -8.72
C ARG A 87 -5.85 -5.01 -7.54
N ILE A 88 -5.62 -5.50 -6.33
CA ILE A 88 -5.76 -4.76 -5.07
C ILE A 88 -4.42 -4.83 -4.36
N ILE A 89 -3.88 -3.69 -3.95
CA ILE A 89 -2.55 -3.57 -3.36
C ILE A 89 -2.59 -2.74 -2.07
N PRO A 90 -1.67 -2.98 -1.13
CA PRO A 90 -1.58 -2.19 0.09
C PRO A 90 -0.95 -0.82 -0.19
N VAL A 91 -1.61 0.23 0.27
CA VAL A 91 -1.22 1.63 0.10
C VAL A 91 -1.26 2.35 1.44
N ILE A 92 -0.23 3.15 1.70
CA ILE A 92 -0.21 4.15 2.74
C ILE A 92 -0.46 5.51 2.08
N TYR A 93 -1.50 6.20 2.53
CA TYR A 93 -1.81 7.54 2.04
C TYR A 93 -1.14 8.60 2.91
N VAL A 94 -0.42 9.51 2.26
CA VAL A 94 0.20 10.67 2.91
C VAL A 94 -0.39 11.96 2.36
N ASP A 95 -0.33 13.03 3.14
CA ASP A 95 -0.61 14.37 2.64
C ASP A 95 0.69 15.01 2.18
N TYR A 96 1.04 14.84 0.90
CA TYR A 96 2.31 15.33 0.39
C TYR A 96 2.42 16.86 0.42
N ASN A 97 1.27 17.55 0.48
CA ASN A 97 1.20 19.01 0.55
C ASN A 97 1.26 19.56 1.99
N SER A 98 1.34 18.69 3.01
CA SER A 98 1.49 19.11 4.39
C SER A 98 2.98 19.15 4.77
N PRO A 99 3.47 20.25 5.38
CA PRO A 99 4.85 20.38 5.86
C PRO A 99 5.18 19.45 7.04
#